data_AF-A0A0L6WM91-F1
#
_entry.id   AF-A0A0L6WM91-F1
#
_cell.length_a   1.000
_cell.length_b   1.000
_cell.length_c   1.000
_cell.angle_alpha   90.00
_cell.angle_beta   90.00
_cell.angle_gamma   90.00
#
_symmetry.space_group_name_H-M   'P 1'
#
loop_
_entity.id
_entity.type
_entity.pdbx_description
1 polymer ?
#
loop_
_entity_poly.entity_id
_entity_poly.type
_entity_poly.pdbx_seq_one_letter_code
_entity_poly.pdbx_strand_id
1 'polypeptide(L)'
;IQSGSALRQLFCTILFHCAPTTPEALWDECKHSICDDLQHRLENIRQYRDRVFTDEDVCDYGLYLINDNLKNFGKTLQDFPKMPEPQQVWNVIPGKLDIV
;
A
#
# COMPACT_ATOMS: atom_id res chain seq x y z
N ILE A 1 13.70 12.02 6.80
CA ILE A 1 12.89 10.80 6.95
C ILE A 1 11.97 10.70 5.74
N GLN A 2 12.24 9.78 4.82
CA GLN A 2 11.32 9.50 3.71
C GLN A 2 10.07 8.86 4.30
N SER A 3 8.93 9.51 4.20
CA SER A 3 7.65 8.96 4.65
C SER A 3 7.29 7.75 3.78
N GLY A 4 6.75 6.67 4.35
CA GLY A 4 6.37 5.48 3.57
C GLY A 4 5.41 5.76 2.41
N SER A 5 4.73 6.91 2.41
CA SER A 5 3.96 7.43 1.26
C SER A 5 4.83 7.66 0.01
N ALA A 6 6.03 8.21 0.18
CA ALA A 6 6.97 8.43 -0.92
C ALA A 6 7.51 7.11 -1.48
N LEU A 7 7.75 6.11 -0.61
CA LEU A 7 8.16 4.77 -1.02
C LEU A 7 7.05 4.06 -1.81
N ARG A 8 5.78 4.17 -1.37
CA ARG A 8 4.63 3.66 -2.13
C ARG A 8 4.53 4.31 -3.52
N GLN A 9 4.72 5.62 -3.61
CA GLN A 9 4.70 6.33 -4.89
C GLN A 9 5.87 5.94 -5.80
N LEU A 10 7.07 5.78 -5.24
CA LEU A 10 8.24 5.30 -5.97
C LEU A 10 7.98 3.89 -6.52
N PHE A 11 7.44 2.99 -5.70
CA PHE A 11 7.08 1.63 -6.11
C PHE A 11 6.06 1.64 -7.26
N CYS A 12 4.99 2.44 -7.17
CA CYS A 12 4.02 2.60 -8.26
C CYS A 12 4.67 3.13 -9.54
N THR A 13 5.59 4.08 -9.42
CA THR A 13 6.34 4.66 -10.54
C THR A 13 7.21 3.60 -11.22
N ILE A 14 7.91 2.76 -10.45
CA ILE A 14 8.72 1.65 -10.95
C ILE A 14 7.84 0.61 -11.66
N LEU A 15 6.71 0.23 -11.04
CA LEU A 15 5.76 -0.69 -11.68
C LEU A 15 5.30 -0.13 -13.04
N PHE A 16 4.88 1.13 -13.07
CA PHE A 16 4.33 1.75 -14.27
C PHE A 16 5.37 1.96 -15.38
N HIS A 17 6.56 2.50 -15.05
CA HIS A 17 7.56 2.89 -16.04
C HIS A 17 8.57 1.80 -16.38
N CYS A 18 8.96 0.98 -15.40
CA CYS A 18 10.01 -0.01 -15.58
C CYS A 18 9.46 -1.41 -15.92
N ALA A 19 8.18 -1.67 -15.63
CA ALA A 19 7.52 -2.96 -15.89
C ALA A 19 8.41 -4.16 -15.52
N PRO A 20 8.83 -4.28 -14.25
CA PRO A 20 9.79 -5.31 -13.84
C PRO A 20 9.26 -6.71 -14.18
N THR A 21 10.16 -7.62 -14.53
CA THR A 21 9.81 -9.01 -14.88
C THR A 21 9.23 -9.81 -13.71
N THR A 22 9.54 -9.38 -12.48
CA THR A 22 9.12 -10.01 -11.22
C THR A 22 8.69 -8.95 -10.19
N PRO A 23 7.54 -8.27 -10.40
CA PRO A 23 7.05 -7.27 -9.45
C PRO A 23 6.75 -7.86 -8.05
N GLU A 24 6.41 -9.16 -7.98
CA GLU A 24 6.17 -9.90 -6.74
C GLU A 24 7.39 -9.99 -5.84
N ALA A 25 8.56 -10.25 -6.43
CA ALA A 25 9.81 -10.35 -5.68
C ALA A 25 10.23 -8.98 -5.15
N LEU A 26 10.08 -7.93 -5.97
CA LEU A 26 10.35 -6.56 -5.54
C LEU A 26 9.42 -6.13 -4.40
N TRP A 27 8.14 -6.49 -4.49
CA TRP A 27 7.19 -6.29 -3.40
C TRP A 27 7.63 -7.01 -2.13
N ASP A 28 7.95 -8.30 -2.19
CA ASP A 28 8.36 -9.08 -1.01
C ASP A 28 9.61 -8.53 -0.32
N GLU A 29 10.57 -8.03 -1.09
CA GLU A 29 11.78 -7.40 -0.55
C GLU A 29 11.50 -6.02 0.09
N CYS A 30 10.60 -5.24 -0.50
CA CYS A 30 10.37 -3.85 -0.10
C CYS A 30 9.14 -3.64 0.81
N LYS A 31 8.23 -4.61 0.94
CA LYS A 31 6.92 -4.45 1.59
C LYS A 31 7.03 -3.92 3.01
N HIS A 32 8.01 -4.37 3.80
CA HIS A 32 8.19 -3.89 5.18
C HIS A 32 8.52 -2.39 5.19
N SER A 33 9.48 -1.96 4.36
CA SER A 33 9.84 -0.54 4.23
C SER A 33 8.69 0.30 3.65
N ILE A 34 7.94 -0.26 2.71
CA ILE A 34 6.76 0.39 2.12
C ILE A 34 5.63 0.52 3.14
N CYS A 35 5.53 -0.38 4.10
CA CYS A 35 4.44 -0.45 5.08
C CYS A 35 4.81 0.01 6.49
N ASP A 36 6.04 0.49 6.72
CA ASP A 36 6.58 0.85 8.03
C ASP A 36 5.73 1.89 8.78
N ASP A 37 5.13 2.86 8.06
CA ASP A 37 4.23 3.85 8.66
C ASP A 37 2.78 3.39 8.78
N LEU A 38 2.41 2.27 8.16
CA LEU A 38 1.01 1.87 8.00
C LEU A 38 0.42 1.29 9.27
N GLN A 39 1.20 0.56 10.07
CA GLN A 39 0.71 0.03 11.34
C GLN A 39 0.24 1.17 12.27
N HIS A 40 1.11 2.16 12.49
CA HIS A 40 0.74 3.34 13.27
C HIS A 40 -0.45 4.10 12.66
N ARG A 41 -0.52 4.22 11.33
CA ARG A 41 -1.67 4.88 10.68
C ARG A 41 -2.97 4.12 10.91
N LEU A 42 -2.95 2.79 10.82
CA LEU A 42 -4.12 1.93 11.04
C LEU A 42 -4.62 2.03 12.49
N GLU A 43 -3.71 1.99 13.46
CA GLU A 43 -4.03 2.14 14.90
C GLU A 43 -4.65 3.51 15.23
N ASN A 44 -4.26 4.56 14.48
CA ASN A 44 -4.78 5.91 14.67
C ASN A 44 -6.14 6.15 13.95
N ILE A 45 -6.63 5.21 13.15
CA ILE A 45 -7.95 5.33 12.52
C ILE A 45 -9.03 5.04 13.56
N ARG A 46 -9.87 6.05 13.86
CA ARG A 46 -10.95 5.93 14.85
C ARG A 46 -11.91 4.75 14.57
N GLN A 47 -12.13 4.42 13.31
CA GLN A 47 -12.99 3.29 12.89
C GLN A 47 -12.42 1.92 13.27
N TYR A 48 -11.12 1.82 13.55
CA TYR A 48 -10.42 0.56 13.82
C TYR A 48 -9.79 0.51 15.21
N ARG A 49 -10.17 1.41 16.13
CA ARG A 49 -9.57 1.53 17.47
C ARG A 49 -9.57 0.21 18.26
N ASP A 50 -10.58 -0.64 18.06
CA ASP A 50 -10.74 -1.91 18.78
C ASP A 50 -10.25 -3.12 17.97
N ARG A 51 -9.67 -2.90 16.79
CA ARG A 51 -9.14 -3.96 15.92
C ARG A 51 -7.63 -4.09 16.13
N VAL A 52 -7.18 -5.32 16.37
CA VAL A 52 -5.76 -5.67 16.33
C VAL A 52 -5.38 -5.96 14.89
N PHE A 53 -4.32 -5.32 14.40
CA PHE A 53 -3.79 -5.53 13.05
C PHE A 53 -2.58 -6.46 13.09
N THR A 54 -2.57 -7.46 12.23
CA THR A 54 -1.39 -8.31 12.00
C THR A 54 -0.50 -7.71 10.91
N ASP A 55 0.73 -8.21 10.79
CA ASP A 55 1.63 -7.81 9.68
C ASP A 55 1.00 -8.07 8.31
N GLU A 56 0.18 -9.12 8.18
CA GLU A 56 -0.59 -9.42 6.98
C GLU A 56 -1.64 -8.35 6.70
N ASP A 57 -2.39 -7.88 7.71
CA ASP A 57 -3.34 -6.78 7.54
C ASP A 57 -2.64 -5.48 7.12
N VAL A 58 -1.46 -5.21 7.68
CA VAL A 58 -0.66 -4.03 7.36
C VAL A 58 -0.16 -4.08 5.91
N CYS A 59 0.32 -5.25 5.47
CA CYS A 59 0.72 -5.48 4.08
C CYS A 59 -0.47 -5.35 3.11
N ASP A 60 -1.63 -5.92 3.48
CA ASP A 60 -2.86 -5.85 2.70
C ASP A 60 -3.32 -4.40 2.51
N TYR A 61 -3.27 -3.60 3.58
CA TYR A 61 -3.53 -2.17 3.49
C TYR A 61 -2.51 -1.44 2.62
N GLY A 62 -1.24 -1.85 2.66
CA GLY A 62 -0.21 -1.35 1.75
C GLY A 62 -0.55 -1.59 0.29
N LEU A 63 -1.00 -2.80 -0.05
CA LEU A 63 -1.47 -3.16 -1.39
C LEU A 63 -2.68 -2.32 -1.82
N TYR A 64 -3.63 -2.10 -0.92
CA TYR A 64 -4.76 -1.21 -1.18
C TYR A 64 -4.32 0.21 -1.54
N LEU A 65 -3.37 0.79 -0.79
CA LEU A 65 -2.85 2.13 -1.06
C LEU A 65 -2.04 2.19 -2.36
N ILE A 66 -1.27 1.15 -2.68
CA ILE A 66 -0.56 1.05 -3.97
C ILE A 66 -1.57 0.98 -5.12
N ASN A 67 -2.59 0.14 -4.99
CA ASN A 67 -3.64 0.03 -5.99
C ASN A 67 -4.34 1.36 -6.22
N ASP A 68 -4.61 2.11 -5.14
CA ASP A 68 -5.20 3.45 -5.23
C ASP A 68 -4.25 4.46 -5.91
N ASN A 69 -2.97 4.44 -5.57
CA ASN A 69 -1.96 5.27 -6.24
C ASN A 69 -1.85 4.94 -7.74
N LEU A 70 -1.96 3.67 -8.12
CA LEU A 70 -1.93 3.24 -9.52
C LEU A 70 -3.10 3.78 -10.34
N LYS A 71 -4.26 4.05 -9.71
CA LYS A 71 -5.40 4.66 -10.39
C LYS A 71 -5.06 6.05 -10.94
N ASN A 72 -4.15 6.79 -10.31
CA ASN A 72 -3.65 8.07 -10.83
C ASN A 72 -2.92 7.91 -12.18
N PHE A 73 -2.42 6.72 -12.47
CA PHE A 73 -1.81 6.35 -13.74
C PHE A 73 -2.78 5.60 -14.68
N GLY A 74 -4.08 5.52 -14.32
CA GLY A 74 -5.08 4.78 -15.08
C GLY A 74 -4.90 3.26 -15.04
N LYS A 75 -4.19 2.73 -14.04
CA LYS A 75 -3.95 1.29 -13.85
C LYS A 75 -4.37 0.83 -12.46
N THR A 76 -4.37 -0.47 -12.26
CA THR A 76 -4.61 -1.16 -11.00
C THR A 76 -3.58 -2.28 -10.83
N LEU A 77 -3.54 -2.93 -9.68
CA LEU A 77 -2.69 -4.10 -9.46
C LEU A 77 -3.01 -5.26 -10.41
N GLN A 78 -4.24 -5.34 -10.93
CA GLN A 78 -4.65 -6.35 -11.92
C GLN A 78 -3.91 -6.19 -13.25
N ASP A 79 -3.43 -4.99 -13.57
CA ASP A 79 -2.66 -4.72 -14.78
C ASP A 79 -1.20 -5.19 -14.67
N PHE A 80 -0.76 -5.65 -13.50
CA PHE A 80 0.60 -6.14 -13.23
C PHE A 80 0.54 -7.64 -12.88
N PRO A 81 0.81 -8.53 -13.86
CA PRO A 81 0.77 -9.97 -13.63
C PRO A 81 1.68 -10.34 -12.45
N LYS A 82 1.20 -11.25 -11.60
CA LYS A 82 1.88 -11.78 -10.40
C LYS A 82 1.94 -10.85 -9.18
N MET A 83 1.55 -9.58 -9.28
CA MET A 83 1.40 -8.77 -8.06
C MET A 83 0.28 -9.36 -7.17
N PRO A 84 0.48 -9.46 -5.86
CA PRO A 84 -0.62 -9.74 -4.95
C PRO A 84 -1.65 -8.61 -4.97
N GLU A 85 -2.92 -8.98 -4.84
CA GLU A 85 -4.04 -8.06 -4.70
C GLU A 85 -4.47 -7.91 -3.23
N PRO A 86 -4.97 -6.73 -2.82
CA PRO A 86 -5.57 -6.55 -1.50
C PRO A 86 -6.79 -7.48 -1.35
N GLN A 87 -6.78 -8.28 -0.31
CA GLN A 87 -7.83 -9.22 0.08
C GLN A 87 -8.94 -8.53 0.87
N GLN A 88 -8.61 -7.48 1.64
CA GLN A 88 -9.60 -6.79 2.47
C GLN A 88 -10.19 -5.58 1.75
N VAL A 89 -11.48 -5.35 1.97
CA VAL A 89 -12.16 -4.14 1.51
C VAL A 89 -11.91 -3.02 2.52
N TRP A 90 -10.92 -2.18 2.21
CA TRP A 90 -10.57 -1.02 3.02
C TRP A 90 -11.51 0.16 2.70
N ASN A 91 -12.46 0.45 3.58
CA ASN A 91 -13.37 1.59 3.45
C ASN A 91 -12.78 2.89 4.03
N VAL A 92 -11.48 3.12 3.82
CA VAL A 92 -10.77 4.30 4.33
C VAL A 92 -10.34 5.20 3.20
N ILE A 93 -10.51 6.51 3.39
CA ILE A 93 -10.14 7.52 2.41
C ILE A 93 -8.61 7.64 2.38
N PRO A 94 -7.93 7.26 1.28
CA PRO A 94 -6.50 7.44 1.13
C PRO A 94 -6.19 8.93 1.16
N GLY A 95 -5.50 9.41 2.19
CA GLY A 95 -5.11 10.82 2.31
C GLY A 95 -5.96 11.67 3.28
N LYS A 96 -7.00 11.14 3.93
CA LYS A 96 -7.75 11.87 4.97
C LYS A 96 -7.44 11.38 6.38
N LEU A 97 -6.15 11.26 6.68
CA LEU A 97 -5.61 11.07 8.03
C LEU A 97 -4.68 12.23 8.39
N ASP A 98 -5.03 13.43 7.96
CA ASP A 98 -4.54 14.63 8.61
C ASP A 98 -5.40 14.86 9.85
N ILE A 99 -4.71 14.71 10.97
CA ILE A 99 -5.10 14.90 12.35
C ILE A 99 -6.03 16.13 12.49
N VAL A 100 -7.17 15.94 13.15
CA VAL A 100 -7.80 17.01 13.95
C VAL A 100 -7.87 16.53 15.39
#